data_AF-A0A6N7PJN9-F1
#
_entry.id   AF-A0A6N7PJN9-F1
#
_cell.length_a   1.000
_cell.length_b   1.000
_cell.length_c   1.000
_cell.angle_alpha   90.00
_cell.angle_beta   90.00
_cell.angle_gamma   90.00
#
_symmetry.space_group_name_H-M   'P 1'
#
loop_
_entity.id
_entity.type
_entity.pdbx_description
1 polymer ?
#
loop_
_entity_poly.entity_id
_entity_poly.type
_entity_poly.pdbx_seq_one_letter_code
_entity_poly.pdbx_strand_id
1 'polypeptide(L)'
;MPERKDFGDALVKAALAPIQAANERLRDGALGEGIAALSKAELLGGVKLGIEKAAAVFRLRGPEVEALLPWDALLPALDRVEATQIEALRAVQKHASGLFGPVSGSAGMPSAPDGRKRTGAEALLKVARQFAGDTKLCGPIEALAAEISTWETLVSQCGDRLESSPLPARYTRRRWLVRVSLGVVLVGSVAVVGRSIYTKRQVEGARARVEAALRAEDPCVVEALAPADVALATPEQVAGEKARLEACAAGRARARYVAACEALAKDFASGKLTADDLALAGQAAPRFERATKRELGAEDLLVAPKDMPCQDSPAKDRFFRTYALAAAESTKVWAEAPRVSDELREALKGKDLTDKPFRDELARRAEPAAGRAILSGKPEDLELGQKLCDFARSFGMKDGKKCAGLAAVLAKKR
;
A
#
# COMPACT_ATOMS: atom_id res chain seq x y z
N MET A 1 -28.10 -34.08 -0.09
CA MET A 1 -27.29 -34.91 0.82
C MET A 1 -28.02 -36.24 0.93
N PRO A 2 -27.34 -37.39 1.02
CA PRO A 2 -28.04 -38.66 1.27
C PRO A 2 -28.92 -38.51 2.50
N GLU A 3 -30.16 -38.97 2.39
CA GLU A 3 -31.09 -38.93 3.50
C GLU A 3 -30.68 -39.98 4.54
N ARG A 4 -31.03 -39.75 5.80
CA ARG A 4 -30.67 -40.67 6.91
C ARG A 4 -31.17 -42.10 6.63
N LYS A 5 -32.30 -42.21 5.95
CA LYS A 5 -32.96 -43.45 5.55
C LYS A 5 -32.14 -44.28 4.54
N ASP A 6 -31.30 -43.63 3.74
CA ASP A 6 -30.46 -44.33 2.76
C ASP A 6 -29.40 -45.23 3.43
N PHE A 7 -29.13 -45.02 4.74
CA PHE A 7 -28.11 -45.77 5.47
C PHE A 7 -28.53 -47.21 5.79
N GLY A 8 -29.70 -47.37 6.44
CA GLY A 8 -30.24 -48.68 6.80
C GLY A 8 -30.75 -49.43 5.58
N ASP A 9 -31.47 -48.73 4.70
CA ASP A 9 -32.02 -49.31 3.46
C ASP A 9 -30.94 -49.95 2.58
N ALA A 10 -29.74 -49.36 2.50
CA ALA A 10 -28.63 -49.91 1.73
C ALA A 10 -28.13 -51.26 2.29
N LEU A 11 -28.04 -51.39 3.61
CA LEU A 11 -27.70 -52.67 4.28
C LEU A 11 -28.79 -53.70 4.00
N VAL A 12 -30.04 -53.37 4.33
CA VAL A 12 -31.18 -54.30 4.25
C VAL A 12 -31.35 -54.83 2.82
N LYS A 13 -31.31 -53.94 1.83
CA LYS A 13 -31.46 -54.32 0.42
C LYS A 13 -30.36 -55.30 -0.05
N ALA A 14 -29.12 -55.10 0.38
CA ALA A 14 -28.02 -55.98 -0.01
C ALA A 14 -28.04 -57.31 0.76
N ALA A 15 -28.33 -57.26 2.06
CA ALA A 15 -28.42 -58.44 2.93
C ALA A 15 -29.56 -59.40 2.52
N LEU A 16 -30.68 -58.86 2.00
CA LEU A 16 -31.80 -59.66 1.52
C LEU A 16 -31.73 -60.04 0.04
N ALA A 17 -30.71 -59.60 -0.70
CA ALA A 17 -30.56 -59.92 -2.12
C ALA A 17 -30.44 -61.44 -2.40
N PRO A 18 -29.71 -62.24 -1.59
CA PRO A 18 -29.66 -63.70 -1.80
C PRO A 18 -31.03 -64.37 -1.65
N ILE A 19 -31.87 -63.88 -0.72
CA ILE A 19 -33.24 -64.39 -0.52
C ILE A 19 -34.12 -64.05 -1.73
N GLN A 20 -33.97 -62.84 -2.28
CA GLN A 20 -34.70 -62.44 -3.49
C GLN A 20 -34.30 -63.33 -4.69
N ALA A 21 -33.00 -63.60 -4.87
CA ALA A 21 -32.51 -64.50 -5.90
C ALA A 21 -32.97 -65.96 -5.68
N ALA A 22 -33.03 -66.42 -4.43
CA ALA A 22 -33.60 -67.72 -4.10
C ALA A 22 -35.08 -67.80 -4.46
N ASN A 23 -35.87 -66.77 -4.13
CA ASN A 23 -37.29 -66.70 -4.46
C ASN A 23 -37.57 -66.75 -5.96
N GLU A 24 -36.73 -66.12 -6.78
CA GLU A 24 -36.82 -66.22 -8.24
C GLU A 24 -36.64 -67.65 -8.71
N ARG A 25 -35.60 -68.35 -8.24
CA ARG A 25 -35.37 -69.78 -8.55
C ARG A 25 -36.52 -70.69 -8.10
N LEU A 26 -37.08 -70.44 -6.91
CA LEU A 26 -38.25 -71.18 -6.41
C LEU A 26 -39.48 -70.98 -7.31
N ARG A 27 -39.67 -69.77 -7.86
CA ARG A 27 -40.76 -69.48 -8.80
C ARG A 27 -40.58 -70.17 -10.14
N ASP A 28 -39.34 -70.34 -10.58
CA ASP A 28 -38.99 -71.01 -11.83
C ASP A 28 -39.04 -72.55 -11.70
N GLY A 29 -39.43 -73.08 -10.54
CA GLY A 29 -39.54 -74.52 -10.27
C GLY A 29 -38.21 -75.19 -9.93
N ALA A 30 -37.11 -74.43 -9.85
CA ALA A 30 -35.78 -74.93 -9.45
C ALA A 30 -35.66 -75.02 -7.92
N LEU A 31 -36.51 -75.86 -7.30
CA LEU A 31 -36.65 -75.94 -5.85
C LEU A 31 -35.32 -76.20 -5.13
N GLY A 32 -34.54 -77.17 -5.60
CA GLY A 32 -33.24 -77.51 -5.01
C GLY A 32 -32.23 -76.35 -5.08
N GLU A 33 -32.15 -75.67 -6.22
CA GLU A 33 -31.25 -74.52 -6.39
C GLU A 33 -31.69 -73.30 -5.58
N GLY A 34 -33.01 -73.06 -5.50
CA GLY A 34 -33.59 -72.01 -4.68
C GLY A 34 -33.26 -72.18 -3.20
N ILE A 35 -33.42 -73.40 -2.66
CA ILE A 35 -33.04 -73.69 -1.27
C ILE A 35 -31.51 -73.65 -1.09
N ALA A 36 -30.73 -74.13 -2.07
CA ALA A 36 -29.26 -74.10 -2.00
C ALA A 36 -28.71 -72.66 -1.92
N ALA A 37 -29.36 -71.71 -2.59
CA ALA A 37 -29.01 -70.29 -2.56
C ALA A 37 -29.24 -69.62 -1.19
N LEU A 38 -30.01 -70.25 -0.30
CA LEU A 38 -30.24 -69.79 1.09
C LEU A 38 -29.16 -70.29 2.07
N SER A 39 -27.96 -70.57 1.57
CA SER A 39 -26.84 -71.02 2.41
C SER A 39 -26.34 -69.90 3.32
N LYS A 40 -25.75 -70.28 4.46
CA LYS A 40 -25.08 -69.34 5.38
C LYS A 40 -24.04 -68.47 4.69
N ALA A 41 -23.26 -69.03 3.77
CA ALA A 41 -22.21 -68.30 3.05
C ALA A 41 -22.80 -67.17 2.19
N GLU A 42 -23.88 -67.44 1.46
CA GLU A 42 -24.55 -66.45 0.61
C GLU A 42 -25.21 -65.35 1.45
N LEU A 43 -25.94 -65.72 2.51
CA LEU A 43 -26.59 -64.76 3.40
C LEU A 43 -25.58 -63.86 4.13
N LEU A 44 -24.50 -64.44 4.66
CA LEU A 44 -23.41 -63.68 5.28
C LEU A 44 -22.70 -62.78 4.27
N GLY A 45 -22.49 -63.26 3.04
CA GLY A 45 -21.95 -62.46 1.93
C GLY A 45 -22.82 -61.25 1.62
N GLY A 46 -24.15 -61.42 1.61
CA GLY A 46 -25.12 -60.34 1.45
C GLY A 46 -25.00 -59.28 2.55
N VAL A 47 -24.88 -59.70 3.82
CA VAL A 47 -24.70 -58.78 4.96
C VAL A 47 -23.39 -57.99 4.83
N LYS A 48 -22.27 -58.66 4.51
CA LYS A 48 -20.96 -58.00 4.31
C LYS A 48 -21.01 -56.96 3.18
N LEU A 49 -21.62 -57.31 2.05
CA LEU A 49 -21.83 -56.36 0.95
C LEU A 49 -22.70 -55.17 1.38
N GLY A 50 -23.72 -55.41 2.22
CA GLY A 50 -24.55 -54.37 2.77
C GLY A 50 -23.80 -53.41 3.70
N ILE A 51 -22.88 -53.91 4.52
CA ILE A 51 -21.99 -53.10 5.37
C ILE A 51 -21.16 -52.16 4.51
N GLU A 52 -20.55 -52.67 3.44
CA GLU A 52 -19.75 -51.87 2.51
C GLU A 52 -20.58 -50.78 1.81
N LYS A 53 -21.78 -51.15 1.33
CA LYS A 53 -22.69 -50.19 0.69
C LYS A 53 -23.15 -49.11 1.65
N ALA A 54 -23.56 -49.48 2.87
CA ALA A 54 -23.97 -48.52 3.89
C ALA A 54 -22.80 -47.59 4.27
N ALA A 55 -21.59 -48.13 4.44
CA ALA A 55 -20.39 -47.34 4.71
C ALA A 55 -20.10 -46.33 3.59
N ALA A 56 -20.27 -46.73 2.32
CA ALA A 56 -20.04 -45.86 1.17
C ALA A 56 -20.99 -44.64 1.13
N VAL A 57 -22.26 -44.78 1.54
CA VAL A 57 -23.26 -43.69 1.54
C VAL A 57 -22.76 -42.49 2.36
N PHE A 58 -22.16 -42.74 3.53
CA PHE A 58 -21.66 -41.70 4.44
C PHE A 58 -20.13 -41.57 4.45
N ARG A 59 -19.43 -42.24 3.53
CA ARG A 59 -17.95 -42.32 3.49
C ARG A 59 -17.34 -42.74 4.84
N LEU A 60 -18.01 -43.67 5.51
CA LEU A 60 -17.53 -44.31 6.73
C LEU A 60 -16.61 -45.47 6.39
N ARG A 61 -15.91 -46.01 7.40
CA ARG A 61 -15.15 -47.25 7.22
C ARG A 61 -16.08 -48.45 7.46
N GLY A 62 -15.95 -49.50 6.66
CA GLY A 62 -16.72 -50.75 6.83
C GLY A 62 -16.75 -51.27 8.28
N PRO A 63 -15.60 -51.35 8.97
CA PRO A 63 -15.55 -51.80 10.37
C PRO A 63 -16.38 -50.96 11.35
N GLU A 64 -16.60 -49.66 11.07
CA GLU A 64 -17.42 -48.79 11.94
C GLU A 64 -18.91 -49.14 11.83
N VAL A 65 -19.35 -49.53 10.63
CA VAL A 65 -20.72 -50.00 10.37
C VAL A 65 -20.89 -51.41 10.91
N GLU A 66 -19.90 -52.27 10.70
CA GLU A 66 -19.87 -53.65 11.21
C GLU A 66 -19.99 -53.73 12.73
N ALA A 67 -19.30 -52.85 13.46
CA ALA A 67 -19.34 -52.79 14.92
C ALA A 67 -20.72 -52.41 15.51
N LEU A 68 -21.64 -51.90 14.69
CA LEU A 68 -23.00 -51.56 15.12
C LEU A 68 -23.99 -52.73 14.99
N LEU A 69 -23.62 -53.77 14.25
CA LEU A 69 -24.51 -54.90 13.99
C LEU A 69 -24.53 -55.87 15.19
N PRO A 70 -25.70 -56.45 15.53
CA PRO A 70 -25.84 -57.45 16.58
C PRO A 70 -25.36 -58.82 16.09
N TRP A 71 -24.04 -58.98 15.91
CA TRP A 71 -23.42 -60.23 15.44
C TRP A 71 -23.71 -61.43 16.33
N ASP A 72 -23.89 -61.18 17.63
CA ASP A 72 -24.32 -62.15 18.63
C ASP A 72 -25.71 -62.75 18.35
N ALA A 73 -26.61 -61.99 17.71
CA ALA A 73 -27.91 -62.48 17.27
C ALA A 73 -27.90 -63.02 15.83
N LEU A 74 -27.14 -62.38 14.94
CA LEU A 74 -27.08 -62.73 13.51
C LEU A 74 -26.40 -64.09 13.27
N LEU A 75 -25.27 -64.37 13.91
CA LEU A 75 -24.51 -65.60 13.65
C LEU A 75 -25.30 -66.85 14.08
N PRO A 76 -25.91 -66.92 15.29
CA PRO A 76 -26.73 -68.07 15.66
C PRO A 76 -27.98 -68.22 14.80
N ALA A 77 -28.55 -67.12 14.29
CA ALA A 77 -29.68 -67.19 13.35
C ALA A 77 -29.26 -67.81 12.01
N LEU A 78 -28.08 -67.45 11.49
CA LEU A 78 -27.51 -68.09 10.30
C LEU A 78 -27.25 -69.58 10.50
N ASP A 79 -26.76 -69.98 11.68
CA ASP A 79 -26.53 -71.40 12.00
C ASP A 79 -27.84 -72.21 11.98
N ARG A 80 -28.95 -71.64 12.48
CA ARG A 80 -30.27 -72.27 12.42
C ARG A 80 -30.83 -72.34 11.00
N VAL A 81 -30.66 -71.26 10.21
CA VAL A 81 -31.03 -71.26 8.79
C VAL A 81 -30.24 -72.34 8.04
N GLU A 82 -28.93 -72.46 8.27
CA GLU A 82 -28.10 -73.50 7.63
C GLU A 82 -28.54 -74.92 7.99
N ALA A 83 -28.82 -75.18 9.28
CA ALA A 83 -29.29 -76.49 9.73
C ALA A 83 -30.62 -76.88 9.05
N THR A 84 -31.61 -75.99 9.08
CA THR A 84 -32.92 -76.22 8.44
C THR A 84 -32.84 -76.28 6.92
N GLN A 85 -31.92 -75.51 6.31
CA GLN A 85 -31.66 -75.54 4.88
C GLN A 85 -31.11 -76.90 4.42
N ILE A 86 -30.12 -77.44 5.14
CA ILE A 86 -29.53 -78.76 4.83
C ILE A 86 -30.60 -79.86 4.94
N GLU A 87 -31.45 -79.80 5.95
CA GLU A 87 -32.57 -80.75 6.12
C GLU A 87 -33.58 -80.65 4.97
N ALA A 88 -33.99 -79.43 4.60
CA ALA A 88 -34.89 -79.19 3.49
C ALA A 88 -34.31 -79.67 2.15
N LEU A 89 -33.03 -79.41 1.88
CA LEU A 89 -32.34 -79.91 0.68
C LEU A 89 -32.32 -81.44 0.62
N ARG A 90 -32.00 -82.10 1.73
CA ARG A 90 -32.01 -83.57 1.80
C ARG A 90 -33.42 -84.12 1.56
N ALA A 91 -34.45 -83.47 2.09
CA ALA A 91 -35.84 -83.87 1.86
C ALA A 91 -36.23 -83.74 0.38
N VAL A 92 -35.89 -82.61 -0.26
CA VAL A 92 -36.12 -82.37 -1.69
C VAL A 92 -35.38 -83.39 -2.55
N GLN A 93 -34.11 -83.69 -2.25
CA GLN A 93 -33.32 -84.68 -3.00
C GLN A 93 -33.90 -86.09 -2.88
N LYS A 94 -34.33 -86.50 -1.68
CA LYS A 94 -34.98 -87.79 -1.46
C LYS A 94 -36.29 -87.89 -2.23
N HIS A 95 -37.12 -86.84 -2.18
CA HIS A 95 -38.39 -86.78 -2.91
C HIS A 95 -38.16 -86.87 -4.44
N ALA A 96 -37.18 -86.11 -4.96
CA ALA A 96 -36.80 -86.13 -6.38
C ALA A 96 -36.28 -87.51 -6.83
N SER A 97 -35.60 -88.27 -5.96
CA SER A 97 -35.13 -89.63 -6.28
C SER A 97 -36.23 -90.70 -6.23
N GLY A 98 -37.31 -90.48 -5.49
CA GLY A 98 -38.40 -91.45 -5.30
C GLY A 98 -39.49 -91.39 -6.38
N LEU A 99 -39.64 -90.24 -7.03
CA LEU A 99 -40.54 -90.07 -8.17
C LEU A 99 -39.75 -90.31 -9.47
N PHE A 100 -40.15 -91.30 -10.27
CA PHE A 100 -39.61 -91.54 -11.62
C PHE A 100 -40.07 -90.47 -12.63
N GLY A 101 -39.93 -89.19 -12.28
CA GLY A 101 -40.24 -88.06 -13.14
C GLY A 101 -39.72 -86.77 -12.52
N PRO A 102 -39.23 -85.81 -13.34
CA PRO A 102 -38.83 -84.51 -12.83
C PRO A 102 -40.00 -83.88 -12.07
N VAL A 103 -39.72 -83.31 -10.91
CA VAL A 103 -40.67 -82.47 -10.16
C VAL A 103 -40.83 -81.14 -10.92
N SER A 104 -41.26 -81.22 -12.18
CA SER A 104 -41.57 -80.08 -13.06
C SER A 104 -43.07 -79.91 -13.19
N GLY A 105 -43.79 -80.14 -12.09
CA GLY A 105 -45.14 -79.61 -11.95
C GLY A 105 -45.04 -78.10 -11.87
N SER A 106 -44.92 -77.42 -13.02
CA SER A 106 -45.03 -75.97 -13.12
C SER A 106 -46.48 -75.59 -12.81
N ALA A 107 -46.87 -75.69 -11.55
CA ALA A 107 -48.03 -75.00 -11.03
C ALA A 107 -47.66 -73.52 -11.06
N GLY A 108 -47.88 -72.89 -12.22
CA GLY A 108 -47.62 -71.48 -12.45
C GLY A 108 -48.18 -70.69 -11.29
N MET A 109 -47.29 -70.26 -10.40
CA MET A 109 -47.65 -69.57 -9.19
C MET A 109 -48.30 -68.25 -9.64
N PRO A 110 -49.60 -68.01 -9.37
CA PRO A 110 -50.19 -66.75 -9.76
C PRO A 110 -49.38 -65.63 -9.13
N SER A 111 -48.84 -64.76 -9.99
CA SER A 111 -48.25 -63.49 -9.60
C SER A 111 -49.28 -62.79 -8.72
N ALA A 112 -48.91 -62.45 -7.48
CA ALA A 112 -49.83 -61.67 -6.64
C ALA A 112 -50.14 -60.36 -7.39
N PRO A 113 -51.41 -59.96 -7.50
CA PRO A 113 -51.78 -58.66 -8.06
C PRO A 113 -51.34 -57.49 -7.16
N ASP A 114 -50.98 -57.76 -5.90
CA ASP A 114 -50.52 -56.73 -4.97
C ASP A 114 -49.00 -56.54 -5.08
N GLY A 115 -48.57 -55.32 -5.45
CA GLY A 115 -47.16 -54.91 -5.52
C GLY A 115 -46.40 -54.89 -4.19
N ARG A 116 -46.88 -55.59 -3.16
CA ARG A 116 -46.12 -55.83 -1.93
C ARG A 116 -45.01 -56.84 -2.23
N LYS A 117 -43.79 -56.50 -1.83
CA LYS A 117 -42.65 -57.43 -1.92
C LYS A 117 -42.98 -58.65 -1.05
N ARG A 118 -43.25 -59.80 -1.69
CA ARG A 118 -43.38 -61.08 -0.99
C ARG A 118 -42.06 -61.39 -0.27
N THR A 119 -42.15 -61.77 0.99
CA THR A 119 -41.00 -62.18 1.79
C THR A 119 -40.50 -63.56 1.34
N GLY A 120 -39.24 -63.89 1.61
CA GLY A 120 -38.70 -65.23 1.34
C GLY A 120 -39.42 -66.32 2.10
N ALA A 121 -39.79 -66.03 3.35
CA ALA A 121 -40.58 -66.94 4.16
C ALA A 121 -41.94 -67.27 3.53
N GLU A 122 -42.67 -66.26 3.03
CA GLU A 122 -43.95 -66.46 2.35
C GLU A 122 -43.82 -67.30 1.08
N ALA A 123 -42.74 -67.11 0.31
CA ALA A 123 -42.47 -67.89 -0.88
C ALA A 123 -42.25 -69.38 -0.53
N LEU A 124 -41.43 -69.67 0.49
CA LEU A 124 -41.18 -71.03 0.97
C LEU A 124 -42.43 -71.69 1.56
N LEU A 125 -43.21 -70.99 2.38
CA LEU A 125 -44.48 -71.53 2.91
C LEU A 125 -45.46 -71.87 1.79
N LYS A 126 -45.50 -71.07 0.73
CA LYS A 126 -46.35 -71.35 -0.42
C LYS A 126 -45.89 -72.60 -1.17
N VAL A 127 -44.58 -72.81 -1.30
CA VAL A 127 -44.01 -74.06 -1.83
C VAL A 127 -44.37 -75.24 -0.93
N ALA A 128 -44.18 -75.13 0.39
CA ALA A 128 -44.52 -76.20 1.35
C ALA A 128 -45.97 -76.66 1.20
N ARG A 129 -46.92 -75.72 1.09
CA ARG A 129 -48.35 -76.02 0.89
C ARG A 129 -48.64 -76.81 -0.39
N GLN A 130 -47.84 -76.67 -1.45
CA GLN A 130 -47.99 -77.48 -2.67
C GLN A 130 -47.67 -78.96 -2.41
N PHE A 131 -46.85 -79.24 -1.39
CA PHE A 131 -46.46 -80.58 -0.97
C PHE A 131 -47.16 -81.00 0.33
N ALA A 132 -48.30 -80.41 0.67
CA ALA A 132 -49.01 -80.73 1.92
C ALA A 132 -49.35 -82.23 2.09
N GLY A 133 -49.47 -82.97 0.98
CA GLY A 133 -49.67 -84.42 1.00
C GLY A 133 -48.41 -85.25 1.33
N ASP A 134 -47.22 -84.68 1.20
CA ASP A 134 -45.95 -85.32 1.57
C ASP A 134 -45.36 -84.65 2.83
N THR A 135 -45.73 -85.19 3.99
CA THR A 135 -45.29 -84.67 5.29
C THR A 135 -43.76 -84.71 5.47
N LYS A 136 -43.06 -85.61 4.76
CA LYS A 136 -41.59 -85.71 4.82
C LYS A 136 -40.90 -84.56 4.08
N LEU A 137 -41.59 -83.90 3.15
CA LEU A 137 -41.10 -82.76 2.40
C LEU A 137 -41.64 -81.43 2.95
N CYS A 138 -42.93 -81.38 3.31
CA CYS A 138 -43.60 -80.18 3.80
C CYS A 138 -42.95 -79.64 5.09
N GLY A 139 -42.75 -80.49 6.10
CA GLY A 139 -42.24 -80.08 7.42
C GLY A 139 -40.87 -79.38 7.36
N PRO A 140 -39.85 -79.96 6.69
CA PRO A 140 -38.55 -79.31 6.54
C PRO A 140 -38.59 -77.95 5.81
N ILE A 141 -39.46 -77.80 4.80
CA ILE A 141 -39.61 -76.52 4.07
C ILE A 141 -40.30 -75.47 4.96
N GLU A 142 -41.30 -75.86 5.76
CA GLU A 142 -41.94 -74.97 6.74
C GLU A 142 -40.97 -74.50 7.83
N ALA A 143 -40.13 -75.41 8.34
CA ALA A 143 -39.11 -75.08 9.32
C ALA A 143 -38.09 -74.07 8.76
N LEU A 144 -37.61 -74.29 7.52
CA LEU A 144 -36.74 -73.33 6.84
C LEU A 144 -37.44 -71.98 6.64
N ALA A 145 -38.72 -71.96 6.26
CA ALA A 145 -39.46 -70.72 6.07
C ALA A 145 -39.56 -69.89 7.36
N ALA A 146 -39.74 -70.55 8.52
CA ALA A 146 -39.78 -69.90 9.82
C ALA A 146 -38.43 -69.25 10.19
N GLU A 147 -37.32 -69.94 9.95
CA GLU A 147 -35.98 -69.38 10.20
C GLU A 147 -35.65 -68.24 9.23
N ILE A 148 -36.04 -68.33 7.95
CA ILE A 148 -35.89 -67.22 6.99
C ILE A 148 -36.70 -65.99 7.42
N SER A 149 -37.92 -66.16 7.93
CA SER A 149 -38.71 -65.03 8.46
C SER A 149 -38.02 -64.33 9.63
N THR A 150 -37.42 -65.13 10.52
CA THR A 150 -36.64 -64.64 11.66
C THR A 150 -35.41 -63.88 11.18
N TRP A 151 -34.71 -64.40 10.17
CA TRP A 151 -33.57 -63.75 9.54
C TRP A 151 -33.93 -62.40 8.88
N GLU A 152 -34.99 -62.35 8.08
CA GLU A 152 -35.48 -61.11 7.44
C GLU A 152 -35.83 -60.02 8.46
N THR A 153 -36.43 -60.44 9.58
CA THR A 153 -36.74 -59.55 10.71
C THR A 153 -35.47 -59.01 11.35
N LEU A 154 -34.48 -59.86 11.63
CA LEU A 154 -33.19 -59.44 12.22
C LEU A 154 -32.43 -58.48 11.31
N VAL A 155 -32.37 -58.76 10.00
CA VAL A 155 -31.73 -57.87 9.03
C VAL A 155 -32.44 -56.51 8.98
N SER A 156 -33.77 -56.48 9.04
CA SER A 156 -34.53 -55.22 9.07
C SER A 156 -34.22 -54.41 10.34
N GLN A 157 -34.18 -55.07 11.51
CA GLN A 157 -33.76 -54.43 12.77
C GLN A 157 -32.33 -53.89 12.72
N CYS A 158 -31.42 -54.56 11.99
CA CYS A 158 -30.08 -54.05 11.75
C CYS A 158 -30.11 -52.74 10.95
N GLY A 159 -30.97 -52.65 9.94
CA GLY A 159 -31.23 -51.41 9.19
C GLY A 159 -31.68 -50.27 10.11
N ASP A 160 -32.72 -50.51 10.93
CA ASP A 160 -33.25 -49.52 11.87
C ASP A 160 -32.19 -49.07 12.91
N ARG A 161 -31.35 -50.01 13.37
CA ARG A 161 -30.25 -49.70 14.30
C ARG A 161 -29.17 -48.85 13.65
N LEU A 162 -28.84 -49.09 12.38
CA LEU A 162 -27.92 -48.24 11.63
C LEU A 162 -28.51 -46.85 11.44
N GLU A 163 -29.78 -46.73 11.05
CA GLU A 163 -30.45 -45.44 10.89
C GLU A 163 -30.48 -44.64 12.19
N SER A 164 -30.83 -45.29 13.31
CA SER A 164 -30.87 -44.64 14.63
C SER A 164 -29.48 -44.28 15.19
N SER A 165 -28.40 -44.80 14.62
CA SER A 165 -27.03 -44.56 15.11
C SER A 165 -26.57 -43.10 15.02
N PRO A 166 -25.62 -42.66 15.88
CA PRO A 166 -25.07 -41.31 15.85
C PRO A 166 -23.99 -41.09 14.78
N LEU A 167 -23.61 -42.12 14.01
CA LEU A 167 -22.51 -42.02 13.03
C LEU A 167 -22.77 -40.97 11.93
N PRO A 168 -23.98 -40.88 11.31
CA PRO A 168 -24.25 -39.86 10.31
C PRO A 168 -24.10 -38.44 10.85
N ALA A 169 -24.55 -38.21 12.09
CA ALA A 169 -24.45 -36.90 12.75
C ALA A 169 -23.00 -36.50 13.09
N ARG A 170 -22.16 -37.46 13.50
CA ARG A 170 -20.72 -37.21 13.72
C ARG A 170 -20.01 -36.83 12.43
N TYR A 171 -20.32 -37.50 11.33
CA TYR A 171 -19.73 -37.22 10.03
C TYR A 171 -20.12 -35.82 9.50
N THR A 172 -21.40 -35.46 9.56
CA THR A 172 -21.87 -34.14 9.10
C THR A 172 -21.25 -33.01 9.94
N ARG A 173 -21.15 -33.19 11.27
CA ARG A 173 -20.50 -32.23 12.17
C ARG A 173 -19.02 -32.02 11.82
N ARG A 174 -18.26 -33.10 11.57
CA ARG A 174 -16.85 -33.01 11.20
C ARG A 174 -16.66 -32.26 9.88
N ARG A 175 -17.50 -32.53 8.88
CA ARG A 175 -17.44 -31.84 7.58
C ARG A 175 -17.75 -30.35 7.70
N TRP A 176 -18.70 -29.98 8.55
CA TRP A 176 -19.03 -28.59 8.79
C TRP A 176 -17.87 -27.85 9.48
N LEU A 177 -17.28 -28.45 10.53
CA LEU A 177 -16.12 -27.87 11.22
C LEU A 177 -14.93 -27.64 10.27
N VAL A 178 -14.61 -28.60 9.40
CA VAL A 178 -13.51 -28.45 8.42
C VAL A 178 -13.77 -27.30 7.44
N ARG A 179 -15.02 -27.12 6.99
CA ARG A 179 -15.39 -26.01 6.09
C ARG A 179 -15.28 -24.66 6.79
N VAL A 180 -15.73 -24.58 8.04
CA VAL A 180 -15.63 -23.35 8.84
C VAL A 180 -14.17 -22.99 9.10
N SER A 181 -13.33 -23.97 9.49
CA SER A 181 -11.91 -23.71 9.73
C SER A 181 -11.19 -23.24 8.46
N LEU A 182 -11.49 -23.84 7.30
CA LEU A 182 -10.91 -23.40 6.02
C LEU A 182 -11.32 -21.96 5.68
N GLY A 183 -12.59 -21.62 5.89
CA GLY A 183 -13.11 -20.26 5.66
C GLY A 183 -12.42 -19.22 6.55
N VAL A 184 -12.24 -19.52 7.85
CA VAL A 184 -11.57 -18.62 8.79
C VAL A 184 -10.11 -18.37 8.41
N VAL A 185 -9.38 -19.42 8.04
CA VAL A 185 -7.97 -19.30 7.61
C VAL A 185 -7.85 -18.43 6.35
N LEU A 186 -8.75 -18.63 5.38
CA LEU A 186 -8.73 -17.92 4.10
C LEU A 186 -9.11 -16.44 4.25
N VAL A 187 -10.07 -16.12 5.12
CA VAL A 187 -10.42 -14.72 5.44
C VAL A 187 -9.28 -14.04 6.22
N GLY A 188 -8.68 -14.76 7.18
CA GLY A 188 -7.55 -14.26 7.96
C GLY A 188 -6.34 -13.91 7.09
N SER A 189 -5.98 -14.78 6.14
CA SER A 189 -4.85 -14.53 5.23
C SER A 189 -5.09 -13.30 4.33
N VAL A 190 -6.29 -13.15 3.79
CA VAL A 190 -6.66 -11.99 2.95
C VAL A 190 -6.57 -10.68 3.74
N ALA A 191 -7.00 -10.66 5.01
CA ALA A 191 -6.92 -9.46 5.84
C ALA A 191 -5.47 -9.02 6.11
N VAL A 192 -4.57 -9.97 6.39
CA VAL A 192 -3.14 -9.66 6.63
C VAL A 192 -2.48 -9.13 5.35
N VAL A 193 -2.71 -9.78 4.22
CA VAL A 193 -2.15 -9.35 2.93
C VAL A 193 -2.70 -7.96 2.54
N GLY A 194 -4.00 -7.73 2.70
CA GLY A 194 -4.64 -6.45 2.42
C GLY A 194 -4.04 -5.30 3.24
N ARG A 195 -3.82 -5.51 4.55
CA ARG A 195 -3.19 -4.52 5.43
C ARG A 195 -1.76 -4.19 4.99
N SER A 196 -0.97 -5.20 4.62
CA SER A 196 0.41 -5.00 4.14
C SER A 196 0.48 -4.20 2.85
N ILE A 197 -0.43 -4.43 1.91
CA ILE A 197 -0.49 -3.67 0.64
C ILE A 197 -0.89 -2.22 0.91
N TYR A 198 -1.85 -2.00 1.80
CA TYR A 198 -2.32 -0.66 2.18
C TYR A 198 -1.19 0.18 2.79
N THR A 199 -0.45 -0.36 3.77
CA THR A 199 0.67 0.35 4.42
C THR A 199 1.78 0.67 3.43
N LYS A 200 2.10 -0.25 2.51
CA LYS A 200 3.13 -0.02 1.49
C LYS A 200 2.76 1.14 0.56
N ARG A 201 1.50 1.18 0.10
CA ARG A 201 1.01 2.29 -0.76
C ARG A 201 1.00 3.64 -0.05
N GLN A 202 0.66 3.69 1.24
CA GLN A 202 0.73 4.94 2.00
C GLN A 202 2.17 5.48 2.07
N VAL A 203 3.14 4.62 2.38
CA VAL A 203 4.56 5.01 2.47
C VAL A 203 5.09 5.49 1.11
N GLU A 204 4.78 4.77 0.03
CA GLU A 204 5.18 5.18 -1.33
C GLU A 204 4.56 6.52 -1.72
N GLY A 205 3.27 6.74 -1.42
CA GLY A 205 2.59 7.99 -1.70
C GLY A 205 3.15 9.18 -0.91
N ALA A 206 3.47 8.99 0.38
CA ALA A 206 4.11 10.02 1.20
C ALA A 206 5.50 10.40 0.67
N ARG A 207 6.32 9.39 0.34
CA ARG A 207 7.66 9.61 -0.22
C ARG A 207 7.63 10.33 -1.57
N ALA A 208 6.66 10.00 -2.43
CA ALA A 208 6.50 10.67 -3.71
C ALA A 208 6.16 12.16 -3.55
N ARG A 209 5.33 12.53 -2.56
CA ARG A 209 5.02 13.94 -2.25
C ARG A 209 6.25 14.70 -1.77
N VAL A 210 7.02 14.11 -0.86
CA VAL A 210 8.28 14.71 -0.38
C VAL A 210 9.28 14.87 -1.52
N GLU A 211 9.45 13.84 -2.35
CA GLU A 211 10.35 13.88 -3.51
C GLU A 211 9.94 14.95 -4.55
N ALA A 212 8.64 15.10 -4.81
CA ALA A 212 8.12 16.15 -5.68
C ALA A 212 8.43 17.55 -5.13
N ALA A 213 8.24 17.77 -3.82
CA ALA A 213 8.59 19.03 -3.17
C ALA A 213 10.10 19.31 -3.20
N LEU A 214 10.94 18.30 -3.01
CA LEU A 214 12.40 18.42 -3.09
C LEU A 214 12.92 18.73 -4.49
N ARG A 215 12.17 18.33 -5.54
CA ARG A 215 12.47 18.66 -6.94
C ARG A 215 11.92 20.00 -7.41
N ALA A 216 11.05 20.64 -6.62
CA ALA A 216 10.53 21.96 -6.97
C ALA A 216 11.67 22.98 -7.11
N GLU A 217 11.50 23.93 -8.03
CA GLU A 217 12.47 25.00 -8.25
C GLU A 217 12.54 25.91 -7.02
N ASP A 218 11.38 26.30 -6.49
CA ASP A 218 11.28 27.08 -5.26
C ASP A 218 11.62 26.24 -4.02
N PRO A 219 12.71 26.57 -3.29
CA PRO A 219 13.09 25.87 -2.07
C PRO A 219 12.10 26.07 -0.91
N CYS A 220 11.18 27.03 -0.97
CA CYS A 220 10.20 27.26 0.10
C CYS A 220 8.99 26.31 0.06
N VAL A 221 8.79 25.55 -1.03
CA VAL A 221 7.68 24.60 -1.17
C VAL A 221 7.71 23.51 -0.09
N VAL A 222 8.90 23.17 0.44
CA VAL A 222 9.02 22.16 1.51
C VAL A 222 8.39 22.59 2.84
N GLU A 223 8.15 23.88 3.09
CA GLU A 223 7.45 24.35 4.29
C GLU A 223 5.99 23.88 4.35
N ALA A 224 5.40 23.55 3.20
CA ALA A 224 4.03 23.05 3.10
C ALA A 224 3.92 21.52 3.28
N LEU A 225 5.03 20.80 3.44
CA LEU A 225 4.99 19.34 3.64
C LEU A 225 4.34 18.99 4.99
N ALA A 226 3.43 18.01 4.96
CA ALA A 226 2.81 17.52 6.17
C ALA A 226 3.83 16.77 7.04
N PRO A 227 3.87 16.96 8.38
CA PRO A 227 4.80 16.25 9.25
C PRO A 227 4.68 14.72 9.15
N ALA A 228 3.48 14.21 8.87
CA ALA A 228 3.22 12.79 8.66
C ALA A 228 3.93 12.23 7.41
N ASP A 229 4.08 13.02 6.35
CA ASP A 229 4.77 12.60 5.13
C ASP A 229 6.28 12.57 5.34
N VAL A 230 6.82 13.56 6.06
CA VAL A 230 8.23 13.64 6.45
C VAL A 230 8.62 12.47 7.37
N ALA A 231 7.72 12.07 8.29
CA ALA A 231 7.97 10.93 9.18
C ALA A 231 8.12 9.58 8.45
N LEU A 232 7.58 9.46 7.22
CA LEU A 232 7.67 8.27 6.37
C LEU A 232 8.75 8.38 5.28
N ALA A 233 9.42 9.53 5.19
CA ALA A 233 10.44 9.83 4.21
C ALA A 233 11.73 9.03 4.45
N THR A 234 12.57 8.92 3.41
CA THR A 234 13.91 8.32 3.56
C THR A 234 14.86 9.29 4.27
N PRO A 235 15.96 8.81 4.88
CA PRO A 235 16.94 9.69 5.53
C PRO A 235 17.51 10.77 4.59
N GLU A 236 17.70 10.43 3.33
CA GLU A 236 18.16 11.35 2.27
C GLU A 236 17.13 12.44 1.99
N GLN A 237 15.84 12.09 1.95
CA GLN A 237 14.76 13.05 1.77
C GLN A 237 14.66 14.02 2.95
N VAL A 238 14.80 13.53 4.19
CA VAL A 238 14.80 14.38 5.39
C VAL A 238 16.01 15.33 5.41
N ALA A 239 17.19 14.86 5.00
CA ALA A 239 18.36 15.74 4.87
C ALA A 239 18.16 16.81 3.78
N GLY A 240 17.58 16.42 2.64
CA GLY A 240 17.23 17.33 1.55
C GLY A 240 16.21 18.39 1.97
N GLU A 241 15.20 18.02 2.77
CA GLU A 241 14.19 18.95 3.30
C GLU A 241 14.85 20.04 4.16
N LYS A 242 15.72 19.63 5.10
CA LYS A 242 16.46 20.57 5.95
C LYS A 242 17.30 21.55 5.14
N ALA A 243 18.05 21.06 4.16
CA ALA A 243 18.86 21.90 3.28
C ALA A 243 18.00 22.90 2.48
N ARG A 244 16.82 22.47 2.01
CA ARG A 244 15.87 23.35 1.30
C ARG A 244 15.24 24.39 2.24
N LEU A 245 14.89 24.03 3.48
CA LEU A 245 14.42 24.96 4.50
C LEU A 245 15.46 26.06 4.80
N GLU A 246 16.73 25.67 4.95
CA GLU A 246 17.84 26.61 5.15
C GLU A 246 18.01 27.54 3.93
N ALA A 247 17.95 27.00 2.72
CA ALA A 247 18.00 27.80 1.48
C ALA A 247 16.82 28.78 1.36
N CYS A 248 15.60 28.35 1.71
CA CYS A 248 14.43 29.23 1.75
C CYS A 248 14.60 30.36 2.79
N ALA A 249 15.07 30.03 4.00
CA ALA A 249 15.33 31.02 5.04
C ALA A 249 16.41 32.03 4.61
N ALA A 250 17.50 31.57 4.01
CA ALA A 250 18.56 32.42 3.46
C ALA A 250 18.04 33.31 2.32
N GLY A 251 17.21 32.77 1.42
CA GLY A 251 16.57 33.52 0.35
C GLY A 251 15.66 34.63 0.87
N ARG A 252 14.81 34.34 1.88
CA ARG A 252 13.96 35.35 2.52
C ARG A 252 14.78 36.41 3.27
N ALA A 253 15.84 36.01 3.96
CA ALA A 253 16.75 36.95 4.62
C ALA A 253 17.44 37.87 3.61
N ARG A 254 17.88 37.32 2.47
CA ARG A 254 18.46 38.09 1.37
C ARG A 254 17.46 39.06 0.75
N ALA A 255 16.23 38.62 0.50
CA ALA A 255 15.18 39.47 -0.04
C ALA A 255 14.85 40.64 0.91
N ARG A 256 14.77 40.38 2.23
CA ARG A 256 14.59 41.43 3.25
C ARG A 256 15.76 42.40 3.28
N TYR A 257 16.99 41.89 3.21
CA TYR A 257 18.19 42.73 3.15
C TYR A 257 18.19 43.64 1.92
N VAL A 258 17.90 43.09 0.73
CA VAL A 258 17.82 43.89 -0.50
C VAL A 258 16.71 44.94 -0.40
N ALA A 259 15.53 44.58 0.12
CA ALA A 259 14.45 45.53 0.34
C ALA A 259 14.82 46.65 1.33
N ALA A 260 15.55 46.32 2.39
CA ALA A 260 16.05 47.31 3.35
C ALA A 260 17.09 48.23 2.71
N CYS A 261 18.00 47.70 1.88
CA CYS A 261 18.95 48.50 1.10
C CYS A 261 18.25 49.44 0.09
N GLU A 262 17.18 48.97 -0.56
CA GLU A 262 16.35 49.78 -1.44
C GLU A 262 15.64 50.91 -0.71
N ALA A 263 15.08 50.62 0.46
CA ALA A 263 14.45 51.62 1.33
C ALA A 263 15.47 52.67 1.77
N LEU A 264 16.61 52.24 2.31
CA LEU A 264 17.71 53.12 2.71
C LEU A 264 18.17 54.02 1.55
N ALA A 265 18.30 53.49 0.32
CA ALA A 265 18.70 54.30 -0.84
C ALA A 265 17.68 55.38 -1.18
N LYS A 266 16.40 55.05 -1.09
CA LYS A 266 15.29 55.98 -1.32
C LYS A 266 15.23 57.04 -0.23
N ASP A 267 15.34 56.64 1.03
CA ASP A 267 15.25 57.53 2.17
C ASP A 267 16.46 58.47 2.22
N PHE A 268 17.65 57.97 1.91
CA PHE A 268 18.85 58.77 1.69
C PHE A 268 18.66 59.80 0.57
N ALA A 269 18.13 59.39 -0.59
CA ALA A 269 17.87 60.30 -1.71
C ALA A 269 16.82 61.38 -1.38
N SER A 270 15.88 61.06 -0.48
CA SER A 270 14.87 62.02 0.00
C SER A 270 15.34 62.91 1.16
N GLY A 271 16.52 62.63 1.72
CA GLY A 271 17.04 63.31 2.92
C GLY A 271 16.34 62.93 4.22
N LYS A 272 15.57 61.83 4.25
CA LYS A 272 14.75 61.38 5.40
C LYS A 272 15.27 60.09 6.01
N LEU A 273 16.54 60.08 6.43
CA LEU A 273 17.14 58.91 7.07
C LEU A 273 16.48 58.63 8.44
N THR A 274 16.05 57.39 8.64
CA THR A 274 15.51 56.89 9.91
C THR A 274 16.62 56.32 10.82
N ALA A 275 16.28 55.96 12.06
CA ALA A 275 17.23 55.30 12.96
C ALA A 275 17.66 53.91 12.42
N ASP A 276 16.73 53.18 11.81
CA ASP A 276 16.99 51.86 11.22
C ASP A 276 17.92 51.96 10.00
N ASP A 277 17.77 53.03 9.21
CA ASP A 277 18.64 53.34 8.08
C ASP A 277 20.09 53.58 8.51
N LEU A 278 20.27 54.37 9.57
CA LEU A 278 21.58 54.67 10.13
C LEU A 278 22.22 53.41 10.74
N ALA A 279 21.42 52.58 11.41
CA ALA A 279 21.90 51.30 11.92
C ALA A 279 22.36 50.37 10.78
N LEU A 280 21.61 50.31 9.67
CA LEU A 280 21.96 49.52 8.49
C LEU A 280 23.21 50.04 7.78
N ALA A 281 23.42 51.37 7.75
CA ALA A 281 24.60 52.00 7.17
C ALA A 281 25.89 51.78 7.99
N GLY A 282 25.77 51.45 9.28
CA GLY A 282 26.89 51.13 10.16
C GLY A 282 27.94 52.24 10.21
N GLN A 283 29.18 51.93 9.81
CA GLN A 283 30.28 52.91 9.84
C GLN A 283 30.07 54.10 8.87
N ALA A 284 29.24 53.95 7.84
CA ALA A 284 28.93 55.02 6.91
C ALA A 284 27.86 56.00 7.44
N ALA A 285 27.18 55.69 8.56
CA ALA A 285 26.04 56.47 9.05
C ALA A 285 26.37 57.96 9.31
N PRO A 286 27.46 58.34 10.02
CA PRO A 286 27.76 59.75 10.25
C PRO A 286 28.02 60.55 8.97
N ARG A 287 28.54 59.86 7.94
CA ARG A 287 28.79 60.45 6.62
C ARG A 287 27.48 60.67 5.88
N PHE A 288 26.53 59.74 5.97
CA PHE A 288 25.22 59.89 5.37
C PHE A 288 24.44 61.05 6.00
N GLU A 289 24.53 61.24 7.32
CA GLU A 289 23.95 62.41 7.99
C GLU A 289 24.56 63.74 7.54
N ARG A 290 25.89 63.79 7.35
CA ARG A 290 26.55 64.97 6.78
C ARG A 290 26.15 65.19 5.32
N ALA A 291 26.04 64.13 4.52
CA ALA A 291 25.61 64.19 3.14
C ALA A 291 24.19 64.77 3.00
N THR A 292 23.23 64.31 3.82
CA THR A 292 21.84 64.82 3.76
C THR A 292 21.76 66.29 4.17
N LYS A 293 22.64 66.75 5.07
CA LYS A 293 22.78 68.17 5.44
C LYS A 293 23.59 68.99 4.44
N ARG A 294 24.23 68.37 3.44
CA ARG A 294 25.19 68.98 2.50
C ARG A 294 26.39 69.61 3.21
N GLU A 295 26.84 68.95 4.28
CA GLU A 295 27.94 69.37 5.15
C GLU A 295 29.06 68.32 5.14
N LEU A 296 29.36 67.76 3.97
CA LEU A 296 30.46 66.79 3.83
C LEU A 296 31.82 67.42 4.14
N GLY A 297 32.76 66.63 4.67
CA GLY A 297 34.15 67.03 4.93
C GLY A 297 35.11 66.59 3.83
N ALA A 298 36.35 67.08 3.84
CA ALA A 298 37.33 66.78 2.77
C ALA A 298 37.62 65.27 2.65
N GLU A 299 37.70 64.57 3.78
CA GLU A 299 37.88 63.11 3.83
C GLU A 299 36.68 62.34 3.23
N ASP A 300 35.48 62.91 3.31
CA ASP A 300 34.27 62.32 2.74
C ASP A 300 34.31 62.33 1.19
N LEU A 301 35.14 63.18 0.57
CA LEU A 301 35.32 63.19 -0.89
C LEU A 301 36.29 62.12 -1.40
N LEU A 302 36.99 61.40 -0.49
CA LEU A 302 37.89 60.31 -0.84
C LEU A 302 37.21 58.94 -0.86
N VAL A 303 35.91 58.92 -0.59
CA VAL A 303 35.12 57.70 -0.46
C VAL A 303 34.91 57.06 -1.82
N ALA A 304 35.12 55.76 -1.90
CA ALA A 304 34.87 54.97 -3.10
C ALA A 304 33.52 54.21 -2.97
N PRO A 305 32.95 53.71 -4.08
CA PRO A 305 31.71 52.94 -4.04
C PRO A 305 31.76 51.78 -3.04
N LYS A 306 32.89 51.06 -2.95
CA LYS A 306 33.10 49.93 -2.04
C LYS A 306 32.92 50.27 -0.54
N ASP A 307 33.04 51.55 -0.18
CA ASP A 307 32.91 52.03 1.19
C ASP A 307 31.44 52.40 1.53
N MET A 308 30.52 52.29 0.57
CA MET A 308 29.09 52.50 0.78
C MET A 308 28.43 51.19 1.26
N PRO A 309 27.36 51.24 2.07
CA PRO A 309 26.59 50.05 2.42
C PRO A 309 25.96 49.41 1.18
N CYS A 310 25.49 48.16 1.32
CA CYS A 310 24.66 47.50 0.31
C CYS A 310 25.32 47.27 -1.06
N GLN A 311 26.65 47.06 -1.08
CA GLN A 311 27.45 46.86 -2.30
C GLN A 311 27.04 45.67 -3.17
N ASP A 312 26.40 44.70 -2.55
CA ASP A 312 25.96 43.44 -3.15
C ASP A 312 24.46 43.45 -3.53
N SER A 313 23.82 44.62 -3.40
CA SER A 313 22.43 44.86 -3.83
C SER A 313 22.36 45.71 -5.11
N PRO A 314 21.23 45.68 -5.84
CA PRO A 314 20.98 46.58 -6.96
C PRO A 314 20.93 48.08 -6.59
N ALA A 315 20.85 48.42 -5.29
CA ALA A 315 20.78 49.80 -4.82
C ALA A 315 22.14 50.52 -4.84
N LYS A 316 23.27 49.80 -4.98
CA LYS A 316 24.63 50.36 -4.85
C LYS A 316 24.91 51.58 -5.74
N ASP A 317 24.46 51.55 -6.99
CA ASP A 317 24.73 52.63 -7.95
C ASP A 317 23.89 53.88 -7.62
N ARG A 318 22.66 53.67 -7.15
CA ARG A 318 21.79 54.75 -6.67
C ARG A 318 22.36 55.40 -5.42
N PHE A 319 22.88 54.62 -4.48
CA PHE A 319 23.57 55.16 -3.30
C PHE A 319 24.70 56.10 -3.68
N PHE A 320 25.63 55.61 -4.51
CA PHE A 320 26.81 56.38 -4.85
C PHE A 320 26.46 57.61 -5.69
N ARG A 321 25.46 57.52 -6.58
CA ARG A 321 24.95 58.67 -7.33
C ARG A 321 24.32 59.73 -6.42
N THR A 322 23.47 59.34 -5.47
CA THR A 322 22.88 60.26 -4.48
C THR A 322 23.97 60.91 -3.63
N TYR A 323 24.99 60.14 -3.24
CA TYR A 323 26.13 60.66 -2.52
C TYR A 323 26.94 61.68 -3.33
N ALA A 324 27.20 61.39 -4.62
CA ALA A 324 27.87 62.32 -5.52
C ALA A 324 27.07 63.62 -5.71
N LEU A 325 25.74 63.54 -5.77
CA LEU A 325 24.84 64.71 -5.76
C LEU A 325 25.01 65.53 -4.48
N ALA A 326 24.99 64.89 -3.31
CA ALA A 326 25.20 65.56 -2.03
C ALA A 326 26.60 66.21 -1.94
N ALA A 327 27.63 65.53 -2.44
CA ALA A 327 28.99 66.06 -2.56
C ALA A 327 29.04 67.30 -3.46
N ALA A 328 28.42 67.25 -4.64
CA ALA A 328 28.34 68.38 -5.56
C ALA A 328 27.62 69.60 -4.96
N GLU A 329 26.70 69.38 -4.02
CA GLU A 329 25.91 70.43 -3.34
C GLU A 329 26.60 70.96 -2.06
N SER A 330 27.63 70.26 -1.55
CA SER A 330 28.37 70.64 -0.34
C SER A 330 29.44 71.70 -0.66
N THR A 331 29.06 72.94 -0.96
CA THR A 331 30.00 73.98 -1.43
C THR A 331 31.21 74.23 -0.53
N LYS A 332 31.02 74.18 0.80
CA LYS A 332 32.10 74.46 1.76
C LYS A 332 33.29 73.51 1.62
N VAL A 333 33.05 72.22 1.36
CA VAL A 333 34.16 71.25 1.26
C VAL A 333 35.03 71.49 0.04
N TRP A 334 34.43 71.96 -1.05
CA TRP A 334 35.17 72.29 -2.27
C TRP A 334 36.05 73.52 -2.12
N ALA A 335 35.89 74.29 -1.04
CA ALA A 335 36.80 75.37 -0.71
C ALA A 335 38.15 74.87 -0.16
N GLU A 336 38.19 73.63 0.35
CA GLU A 336 39.33 73.09 1.10
C GLU A 336 39.92 71.85 0.43
N ALA A 337 39.08 71.05 -0.23
CA ALA A 337 39.47 69.77 -0.81
C ALA A 337 40.63 69.89 -1.82
N PRO A 338 41.74 69.15 -1.62
CA PRO A 338 42.85 69.11 -2.57
C PRO A 338 42.71 68.01 -3.65
N ARG A 339 41.82 67.03 -3.42
CA ARG A 339 41.54 65.90 -4.33
C ARG A 339 40.20 65.23 -3.97
N VAL A 340 39.67 64.43 -4.89
CA VAL A 340 38.56 63.48 -4.65
C VAL A 340 38.95 62.08 -5.14
N SER A 341 38.23 61.04 -4.70
CA SER A 341 38.37 59.68 -5.25
C SER A 341 38.11 59.66 -6.76
N ASP A 342 38.75 58.73 -7.47
CA ASP A 342 38.62 58.66 -8.93
C ASP A 342 37.19 58.30 -9.35
N GLU A 343 36.50 57.47 -8.58
CA GLU A 343 35.12 57.09 -8.81
C GLU A 343 34.15 58.25 -8.56
N LEU A 344 34.37 59.04 -7.49
CA LEU A 344 33.56 60.24 -7.24
C LEU A 344 33.80 61.29 -8.33
N ARG A 345 35.06 61.44 -8.77
CA ARG A 345 35.41 62.31 -9.90
C ARG A 345 34.62 61.92 -11.14
N GLU A 346 34.58 60.63 -11.46
CA GLU A 346 33.86 60.13 -12.63
C GLU A 346 32.35 60.34 -12.49
N ALA A 347 31.77 60.06 -11.31
CA ALA A 347 30.36 60.32 -11.05
C ALA A 347 29.99 61.81 -11.24
N LEU A 348 30.85 62.73 -10.77
CA LEU A 348 30.67 64.19 -10.88
C LEU A 348 30.79 64.76 -12.31
N LYS A 349 31.34 63.98 -13.27
CA LYS A 349 31.31 64.35 -14.69
C LYS A 349 29.96 64.10 -15.35
N GLY A 350 29.06 63.39 -14.69
CA GLY A 350 27.72 63.09 -15.20
C GLY A 350 26.96 64.36 -15.58
N LYS A 351 26.13 64.27 -16.64
CA LYS A 351 25.39 65.42 -17.19
C LYS A 351 24.54 66.14 -16.16
N ASP A 352 23.94 65.39 -15.22
CA ASP A 352 23.06 65.91 -14.16
C ASP A 352 23.79 66.81 -13.14
N LEU A 353 25.12 66.83 -13.17
CA LEU A 353 25.97 67.56 -12.22
C LEU A 353 26.71 68.72 -12.87
N THR A 354 26.41 69.02 -14.14
CA THR A 354 27.11 70.06 -14.92
C THR A 354 26.90 71.46 -14.35
N ASP A 355 25.72 71.73 -13.79
CA ASP A 355 25.29 73.06 -13.30
C ASP A 355 25.35 73.17 -11.78
N LYS A 356 26.13 72.31 -11.10
CA LYS A 356 26.17 72.27 -9.64
C LYS A 356 27.20 73.23 -9.05
N PRO A 357 26.94 73.80 -7.85
CA PRO A 357 27.76 74.84 -7.22
C PRO A 357 29.24 74.50 -7.00
N PHE A 358 29.61 73.21 -6.90
CA PHE A 358 31.01 72.83 -6.71
C PHE A 358 31.93 73.28 -7.84
N ARG A 359 31.43 73.35 -9.08
CA ARG A 359 32.22 73.80 -10.23
C ARG A 359 32.56 75.28 -10.12
N ASP A 360 31.61 76.10 -9.67
CA ASP A 360 31.84 77.52 -9.43
C ASP A 360 32.89 77.72 -8.33
N GLU A 361 32.82 76.91 -7.26
CA GLU A 361 33.80 76.97 -6.18
C GLU A 361 35.20 76.56 -6.62
N LEU A 362 35.32 75.48 -7.41
CA LEU A 362 36.59 75.05 -7.99
C LEU A 362 37.19 76.13 -8.90
N ALA A 363 36.39 76.75 -9.76
CA ALA A 363 36.83 77.86 -10.61
C ALA A 363 37.27 79.07 -9.77
N ARG A 364 36.50 79.40 -8.72
CA ARG A 364 36.77 80.49 -7.77
C ARG A 364 38.09 80.29 -7.02
N ARG A 365 38.53 79.04 -6.80
CA ARG A 365 39.83 78.73 -6.18
C ARG A 365 40.98 78.67 -7.18
N ALA A 366 40.78 77.95 -8.28
CA ALA A 366 41.84 77.66 -9.23
C ALA A 366 42.40 78.94 -9.87
N GLU A 367 41.52 79.85 -10.31
CA GLU A 367 41.94 81.07 -11.00
C GLU A 367 42.74 82.04 -10.11
N PRO A 368 42.31 82.41 -8.89
CA PRO A 368 43.11 83.23 -8.00
C PRO A 368 44.42 82.57 -7.55
N ALA A 369 44.41 81.25 -7.29
CA ALA A 369 45.63 80.53 -6.92
C ALA A 369 46.64 80.54 -8.07
N ALA A 370 46.20 80.30 -9.30
CA ALA A 370 47.05 80.40 -10.49
C ALA A 370 47.59 81.81 -10.71
N GLY A 371 46.76 82.84 -10.53
CA GLY A 371 47.20 84.24 -10.59
C GLY A 371 48.26 84.56 -9.55
N ARG A 372 48.09 84.11 -8.30
CA ARG A 372 49.07 84.28 -7.23
C ARG A 372 50.38 83.58 -7.57
N ALA A 373 50.30 82.35 -8.08
CA ALA A 373 51.45 81.55 -8.48
C ALA A 373 52.29 82.21 -9.59
N ILE A 374 51.62 82.78 -10.59
CA ILE A 374 52.28 83.54 -11.67
C ILE A 374 52.99 84.78 -11.10
N LEU A 375 52.33 85.52 -10.21
CA LEU A 375 52.87 86.77 -9.66
C LEU A 375 54.00 86.54 -8.65
N SER A 376 53.88 85.54 -7.78
CA SER A 376 54.87 85.28 -6.72
C SER A 376 56.09 84.54 -7.25
N GLY A 377 55.93 83.68 -8.26
CA GLY A 377 56.98 82.83 -8.81
C GLY A 377 57.54 81.78 -7.84
N LYS A 378 56.98 81.66 -6.62
CA LYS A 378 57.43 80.72 -5.60
C LYS A 378 57.11 79.28 -6.02
N PRO A 379 58.02 78.30 -5.82
CA PRO A 379 57.78 76.91 -6.19
C PRO A 379 56.49 76.32 -5.59
N GLU A 380 56.22 76.61 -4.32
CA GLU A 380 55.04 76.12 -3.60
C GLU A 380 53.72 76.67 -4.18
N ASP A 381 53.68 77.96 -4.51
CA ASP A 381 52.51 78.58 -5.12
C ASP A 381 52.29 78.03 -6.55
N LEU A 382 53.37 77.82 -7.31
CA LEU A 382 53.33 77.20 -8.65
C LEU A 382 52.79 75.78 -8.61
N GLU A 383 53.24 74.96 -7.67
CA GLU A 383 52.75 73.59 -7.48
C GLU A 383 51.28 73.56 -7.06
N LEU A 384 50.89 74.40 -6.08
CA LEU A 384 49.51 74.48 -5.61
C LEU A 384 48.56 75.00 -6.71
N GLY A 385 48.95 76.06 -7.41
CA GLY A 385 48.19 76.62 -8.52
C GLY A 385 48.00 75.60 -9.64
N GLN A 386 49.07 74.85 -9.97
CA GLN A 386 48.99 73.79 -10.97
C GLN A 386 48.04 72.67 -10.54
N LYS A 387 48.18 72.17 -9.31
CA LYS A 387 47.31 71.11 -8.77
C LYS A 387 45.83 71.51 -8.80
N LEU A 388 45.50 72.74 -8.44
CA LEU A 388 44.11 73.24 -8.46
C LEU A 388 43.56 73.40 -9.88
N CYS A 389 44.37 73.89 -10.83
CA CYS A 389 43.95 73.98 -12.24
C CYS A 389 43.77 72.58 -12.85
N ASP A 390 44.71 71.66 -12.61
CA ASP A 390 44.60 70.27 -13.08
C ASP A 390 43.40 69.56 -12.45
N PHE A 391 43.12 69.85 -11.18
CA PHE A 391 41.94 69.32 -10.48
C PHE A 391 40.64 69.84 -11.09
N ALA A 392 40.51 71.15 -11.35
CA ALA A 392 39.34 71.70 -12.05
C ALA A 392 39.19 71.10 -13.46
N ARG A 393 40.29 71.00 -14.21
CA ARG A 393 40.32 70.38 -15.55
C ARG A 393 39.87 68.92 -15.52
N SER A 394 40.16 68.20 -14.45
CA SER A 394 39.76 66.79 -14.28
C SER A 394 38.25 66.56 -14.30
N PHE A 395 37.44 67.62 -14.07
CA PHE A 395 35.97 67.60 -14.20
C PHE A 395 35.47 68.10 -15.57
N GLY A 396 36.36 68.27 -16.55
CA GLY A 396 36.02 68.77 -17.89
C GLY A 396 35.73 70.28 -17.94
N MET A 397 36.16 71.03 -16.92
CA MET A 397 36.02 72.48 -16.90
C MET A 397 37.01 73.11 -17.89
N LYS A 398 36.58 74.17 -18.60
CA LYS A 398 37.47 74.95 -19.46
C LYS A 398 38.42 75.77 -18.59
N ASP A 399 39.72 75.69 -18.88
CA ASP A 399 40.73 76.50 -18.19
C ASP A 399 40.41 77.99 -18.36
N GLY A 400 40.39 78.73 -17.25
CA GLY A 400 40.32 80.19 -17.30
C GLY A 400 41.65 80.82 -17.71
N LYS A 401 41.65 82.14 -17.84
CA LYS A 401 42.82 82.90 -18.36
C LYS A 401 44.06 82.68 -17.49
N LYS A 402 43.92 82.60 -16.16
CA LYS A 402 45.06 82.46 -15.25
C LYS A 402 45.57 81.03 -15.21
N CYS A 403 44.69 80.02 -15.21
CA CYS A 403 45.12 78.62 -15.31
C CYS A 403 45.86 78.34 -16.63
N ALA A 404 45.34 78.85 -17.76
CA ALA A 404 46.03 78.75 -19.06
C ALA A 404 47.38 79.49 -19.05
N GLY A 405 47.45 80.67 -18.44
CA GLY A 405 48.70 81.42 -18.27
C GLY A 405 49.73 80.70 -17.41
N LEU A 406 49.30 80.07 -16.30
CA LEU A 406 50.19 79.30 -15.42
C LEU A 406 50.77 78.09 -16.16
N ALA A 407 49.96 77.37 -16.93
CA ALA A 407 50.42 76.25 -17.74
C ALA A 407 51.52 76.70 -18.74
N ALA A 408 51.36 77.86 -19.37
CA ALA A 408 52.38 78.43 -20.27
C ALA A 408 53.67 78.83 -19.54
N VAL A 409 53.58 79.36 -18.31
CA VAL A 409 54.76 79.69 -17.48
C VAL A 409 55.52 78.43 -17.08
N LEU A 410 54.81 77.38 -16.67
CA LEU A 410 55.42 76.10 -16.31
C LEU A 410 56.05 75.39 -17.51
N ALA A 411 55.43 75.51 -18.69
CA ALA A 411 55.97 74.95 -19.93
C ALA A 411 57.30 75.61 -20.36
N LYS A 412 57.51 76.91 -20.08
CA LYS A 412 58.78 77.61 -20.37
C LYS A 412 59.91 77.30 -19.38
N LYS A 413 59.58 76.77 -18.19
CA LYS A 413 60.56 76.40 -17.15
C LYS A 413 61.08 74.97 -17.31
N ARG A 414 60.39 74.14 -18.08
CA ARG A 414 60.86 72.83 -18.52
C ARG A 414 61.75 73.02 -19.74
#